data_AF-A7T3R8-F1
#
_entry.id   AF-A7T3R8-F1
#
_cell.length_a   1.000
_cell.length_b   1.000
_cell.length_c   1.000
_cell.angle_alpha   90.00
_cell.angle_beta   90.00
_cell.angle_gamma   90.00
#
_symmetry.space_group_name_H-M   'P 1'
#
loop_
_entity.id
_entity.type
_entity.pdbx_description
1 polymer ?
#
loop_
_entity_poly.entity_id
_entity_poly.type
_entity_poly.pdbx_seq_one_letter_code
_entity_poly.pdbx_strand_id
1 'polypeptide(L)'
;RPLIVKVKGIKVGFLGYCNVIHNDMSANSHFDTCRRRRGSLLAGPAIYSPQSASRDINRLKDKVDVIIVAMHWGAEGSLKPNSNQTKINSYLLSLGVQLVIGSHPHVLQPHQMTGNTLTAFSLGNFLFGPCTGFPLKDCYGVVQKTTLDVMQRLQHVLQLE
;
A
#
# COMPACT_ATOMS: atom_id res chain seq x y z
N ARG A 1 -7.99 2.91 15.61
CA ARG A 1 -9.38 2.69 15.11
C ARG A 1 -9.36 2.99 13.61
N PRO A 2 -9.93 2.13 12.75
CA PRO A 2 -9.98 2.41 11.31
C PRO A 2 -10.84 3.64 11.01
N LEU A 3 -10.48 4.39 9.97
CA LEU A 3 -11.29 5.49 9.46
C LEU A 3 -12.41 4.92 8.58
N ILE A 4 -13.63 5.41 8.75
CA ILE A 4 -14.76 5.11 7.86
C ILE A 4 -15.31 6.45 7.36
N VAL A 5 -15.43 6.59 6.04
CA VAL A 5 -15.97 7.79 5.40
C VAL A 5 -17.16 7.37 4.55
N LYS A 6 -18.20 8.21 4.48
CA LYS A 6 -19.33 8.02 3.55
C LYS A 6 -19.21 9.02 2.41
N VAL A 7 -19.12 8.53 1.17
CA VAL A 7 -19.02 9.34 -0.05
C VAL A 7 -20.12 8.91 -1.01
N LYS A 8 -21.00 9.84 -1.40
CA LYS A 8 -22.13 9.57 -2.32
C LYS A 8 -22.95 8.30 -1.97
N GLY A 9 -23.14 8.02 -0.68
CA GLY A 9 -23.87 6.83 -0.22
C GLY A 9 -22.99 5.63 0.14
N ILE A 10 -21.80 5.52 -0.45
CA ILE A 10 -20.85 4.41 -0.25
C ILE A 10 -20.03 4.64 1.01
N LYS A 11 -20.00 3.65 1.91
CA LYS A 11 -19.14 3.61 3.09
C LYS A 11 -17.80 2.98 2.73
N VAL A 12 -16.73 3.75 2.91
CA VAL A 12 -15.35 3.33 2.62
C VAL A 12 -14.58 3.22 3.92
N GLY A 13 -14.06 2.03 4.20
CA GLY A 13 -13.19 1.74 5.33
C GLY A 13 -11.72 1.79 4.94
N PHE A 14 -10.91 2.49 5.73
CA PHE A 14 -9.47 2.62 5.50
C PHE A 14 -8.68 1.91 6.60
N LEU A 15 -7.74 1.07 6.15
CA LEU A 15 -6.72 0.44 6.97
C LEU A 15 -5.34 0.80 6.44
N GLY A 16 -4.34 0.85 7.32
CA GLY A 16 -2.97 1.15 6.94
C GLY A 16 -1.99 0.28 7.72
N TYR A 17 -1.03 -0.34 7.03
CA TYR A 17 0.00 -1.16 7.68
C TYR A 17 1.39 -0.90 7.14
N CYS A 18 2.39 -1.16 8.00
CA CYS A 18 3.80 -1.10 7.66
C CYS A 18 4.41 -2.50 7.74
N ASN A 19 5.10 -2.91 6.67
CA ASN A 19 5.79 -4.19 6.52
C ASN A 19 7.17 -4.03 5.88
N VAL A 20 7.90 -3.00 6.29
CA VAL A 20 9.31 -2.84 5.94
C VAL A 20 10.14 -3.65 6.94
N ILE A 21 10.60 -4.81 6.48
CA ILE A 21 11.50 -5.70 7.19
C ILE A 21 12.87 -5.54 6.54
N HIS A 22 13.73 -4.70 7.12
CA HIS A 22 15.14 -4.70 6.73
C HIS A 22 15.79 -5.94 7.32
N ASN A 23 16.30 -6.82 6.45
CA ASN A 23 17.18 -7.93 6.83
C ASN A 23 18.66 -7.54 6.80
N ASP A 24 18.97 -6.26 6.61
CA ASP A 24 20.37 -5.83 6.59
C ASP A 24 20.88 -5.68 8.02
N MET A 25 21.68 -6.66 8.45
CA MET A 25 22.45 -6.61 9.69
C MET A 25 23.63 -5.63 9.61
N SER A 26 23.74 -4.81 8.56
CA SER A 26 24.64 -3.66 8.58
C SER A 26 24.11 -2.63 9.58
N ALA A 27 24.86 -2.44 10.68
CA ALA A 27 24.57 -1.48 11.74
C ALA A 27 24.52 0.01 11.28
N ASN A 28 24.58 0.26 9.97
CA ASN A 28 24.64 1.57 9.33
C ASN A 28 23.50 1.83 8.32
N SER A 29 22.49 0.97 8.22
CA SER A 29 21.29 1.34 7.46
C SER A 29 20.45 2.34 8.27
N HIS A 30 20.47 3.62 7.87
CA HIS A 30 19.69 4.71 8.46
C HIS A 30 18.15 4.54 8.33
N PHE A 31 17.68 3.38 7.84
CA PHE A 31 16.28 3.05 7.63
C PHE A 31 15.80 2.08 8.71
N ASP A 32 15.37 2.63 9.84
CA ASP A 32 14.79 1.85 10.93
C ASP A 32 13.52 1.10 10.48
N THR A 33 13.43 -0.19 10.81
CA THR A 33 12.23 -1.02 10.56
C THR A 33 10.97 -0.39 11.16
N CYS A 34 9.79 -0.70 10.60
CA CYS A 34 8.50 -0.21 11.13
C CYS A 34 8.36 -0.42 12.64
N ARG A 35 8.86 -1.55 13.13
CA ARG A 35 8.82 -1.94 14.54
C ARG A 35 9.79 -1.11 15.39
N ARG A 36 10.99 -0.83 14.89
CA ARG A 36 11.98 0.01 15.57
C ARG A 36 11.54 1.48 15.62
N ARG A 37 11.03 2.04 14.51
CA ARG A 37 10.48 3.42 14.50
C ARG A 37 9.26 3.57 15.40
N ARG A 38 8.45 2.53 15.55
CA ARG A 38 7.37 2.50 16.54
C ARG A 38 7.93 2.43 17.97
N GLY A 39 8.99 1.66 18.19
CA GLY A 39 9.62 1.51 19.50
C GLY A 39 8.62 1.15 20.61
N SER A 40 8.71 1.84 21.75
CA SER A 40 7.76 1.76 22.87
C SER A 40 6.64 2.81 22.80
N LEU A 41 6.50 3.52 21.67
CA LEU A 41 5.51 4.59 21.54
C LEU A 41 4.09 4.01 21.45
N LEU A 42 3.15 4.71 22.09
CA LEU A 42 1.72 4.40 22.04
C LEU A 42 1.09 4.71 20.66
N ALA A 43 1.79 5.49 19.84
CA ALA A 43 1.37 5.90 18.50
C ALA A 43 2.47 5.57 17.47
N GLY A 44 2.05 5.25 16.24
CA GLY A 44 2.94 4.85 15.16
C GLY A 44 2.20 4.01 14.12
N PRO A 45 2.88 3.56 13.05
CA PRO A 45 2.23 2.73 12.04
C PRO A 45 1.71 1.43 12.68
N ALA A 46 0.56 0.96 12.22
CA ALA A 46 0.14 -0.39 12.54
C ALA A 46 1.11 -1.37 11.86
N ILE A 47 1.70 -2.27 12.65
CA ILE A 47 2.62 -3.26 12.10
C ILE A 47 1.79 -4.33 11.41
N TYR A 48 2.15 -4.65 10.16
CA TYR A 48 1.49 -5.73 9.46
C TYR A 48 1.81 -7.08 10.11
N SER A 49 0.75 -7.85 10.37
CA SER A 49 0.79 -9.30 10.54
C SER A 49 -0.47 -9.87 9.89
N PRO A 50 -0.45 -11.13 9.42
CA PRO A 50 -1.67 -11.77 8.90
C PRO A 50 -2.82 -11.73 9.92
N GLN A 51 -2.51 -11.96 11.21
CA GLN A 51 -3.50 -11.99 12.30
C GLN A 51 -4.11 -10.61 12.55
N SER A 52 -3.30 -9.54 12.57
CA SER A 52 -3.82 -8.18 12.74
C SER A 52 -4.67 -7.75 11.56
N ALA A 53 -4.22 -8.03 10.34
CA ALA A 53 -4.94 -7.70 9.12
C ALA A 53 -6.30 -8.40 9.08
N SER A 54 -6.33 -9.72 9.31
CA SER A 54 -7.58 -10.51 9.34
C SER A 54 -8.56 -9.99 10.39
N ARG A 55 -8.09 -9.77 11.63
CA ARG A 55 -8.92 -9.24 12.71
C ARG A 55 -9.53 -7.88 12.35
N ASP A 56 -8.73 -6.96 11.82
CA ASP A 56 -9.16 -5.59 11.58
C ASP A 56 -10.06 -5.50 10.33
N ILE A 57 -9.81 -6.31 9.29
CA ILE A 57 -10.67 -6.45 8.11
C ILE A 57 -12.03 -7.07 8.47
N ASN A 58 -12.04 -8.17 9.22
CA ASN A 58 -13.30 -8.83 9.63
C ASN A 58 -14.16 -7.93 10.51
N ARG A 59 -13.56 -7.04 11.30
CA ARG A 59 -14.30 -6.03 12.09
C ARG A 59 -14.91 -4.89 11.26
N LEU A 60 -14.44 -4.71 10.03
CA LEU A 60 -14.90 -3.68 9.10
C LEU A 60 -15.88 -4.20 8.06
N LYS A 61 -15.76 -5.46 7.63
CA LYS A 61 -16.55 -6.07 6.55
C LYS A 61 -18.03 -5.73 6.58
N ASP A 62 -18.68 -5.88 7.73
CA ASP A 62 -20.14 -5.68 7.84
C ASP A 62 -20.54 -4.20 8.04
N LYS A 63 -19.57 -3.28 8.03
CA LYS A 63 -19.77 -1.85 8.33
C LYS A 63 -19.52 -0.95 7.14
N VAL A 64 -18.86 -1.45 6.10
CA VAL A 64 -18.43 -0.68 4.94
C VAL A 64 -18.71 -1.48 3.66
N ASP A 65 -18.91 -0.76 2.56
CA ASP A 65 -19.13 -1.36 1.25
C ASP A 65 -17.78 -1.67 0.57
N VAL A 66 -16.75 -0.88 0.91
CA VAL A 66 -15.42 -0.94 0.30
C VAL A 66 -14.35 -0.86 1.38
N ILE A 67 -13.37 -1.75 1.34
CA ILE A 67 -12.17 -1.73 2.18
C ILE A 67 -10.97 -1.37 1.33
N ILE A 68 -10.28 -0.31 1.75
CA ILE A 68 -9.01 0.14 1.19
C ILE A 68 -7.90 -0.13 2.20
N VAL A 69 -6.85 -0.82 1.76
CA VAL A 69 -5.66 -1.09 2.57
C VAL A 69 -4.46 -0.36 1.98
N ALA A 70 -3.94 0.61 2.73
CA ALA A 70 -2.67 1.27 2.45
C ALA A 70 -1.51 0.44 3.03
N MET A 71 -0.52 0.11 2.21
CA MET A 71 0.64 -0.67 2.59
C MET A 71 1.93 0.14 2.41
N HIS A 72 2.80 0.09 3.42
CA HIS A 72 4.17 0.60 3.33
C HIS A 72 5.13 -0.60 3.39
N TRP A 73 5.69 -1.00 2.24
CA TRP A 73 6.33 -2.31 2.05
C TRP A 73 7.28 -2.38 0.84
N GLY A 74 7.93 -3.52 0.63
CA GLY A 74 8.80 -3.69 -0.53
C GLY A 74 10.22 -3.17 -0.28
N ALA A 75 10.97 -2.97 -1.36
CA ALA A 75 12.35 -2.50 -1.31
C ALA A 75 12.50 -1.18 -2.07
N GLU A 76 13.26 -0.25 -1.51
CA GLU A 76 13.56 1.05 -2.13
C GLU A 76 14.22 0.89 -3.51
N GLY A 77 13.79 1.69 -4.48
CA GLY A 77 14.29 1.66 -5.85
C GLY A 77 13.84 0.46 -6.68
N SER A 78 13.16 -0.53 -6.11
CA SER A 78 12.73 -1.71 -6.86
C SER A 78 11.53 -1.42 -7.76
N LEU A 79 11.74 -1.51 -9.07
CA LEU A 79 10.68 -1.35 -10.09
C LEU A 79 9.67 -2.52 -10.13
N LYS A 80 9.96 -3.64 -9.45
CA LYS A 80 9.08 -4.82 -9.39
C LYS A 80 8.73 -5.18 -7.95
N PRO A 81 7.49 -5.64 -7.68
CA PRO A 81 7.13 -6.12 -6.36
C PRO A 81 7.91 -7.38 -6.02
N ASN A 82 8.37 -7.50 -4.78
CA ASN A 82 9.06 -8.70 -4.30
C ASN A 82 8.05 -9.79 -3.88
N SER A 83 8.57 -11.00 -3.61
CA SER A 83 7.74 -12.16 -3.25
C SER A 83 6.94 -11.96 -1.95
N ASN A 84 7.40 -11.10 -1.04
CA ASN A 84 6.67 -10.79 0.18
C ASN A 84 5.47 -9.87 -0.09
N GLN A 85 5.65 -8.83 -0.92
CA GLN A 85 4.55 -7.97 -1.37
C GLN A 85 3.45 -8.79 -2.07
N THR A 86 3.81 -9.71 -2.96
CA THR A 86 2.82 -10.55 -3.66
C THR A 86 2.09 -11.50 -2.72
N LYS A 87 2.80 -12.14 -1.77
CA LYS A 87 2.18 -13.00 -0.74
C LYS A 87 1.19 -12.24 0.13
N ILE A 88 1.57 -11.06 0.62
CA ILE A 88 0.69 -10.23 1.44
C ILE A 88 -0.51 -9.77 0.63
N ASN A 89 -0.30 -9.35 -0.63
CA ASN A 89 -1.39 -8.94 -1.50
C ASN A 89 -2.42 -10.06 -1.68
N SER A 90 -1.99 -11.27 -2.04
CA SER A 90 -2.89 -12.41 -2.20
C SER A 90 -3.68 -12.72 -0.92
N TYR A 91 -3.07 -12.56 0.25
CA TYR A 91 -3.75 -12.73 1.53
C TYR A 91 -4.78 -11.62 1.82
N LEU A 92 -4.47 -10.35 1.51
CA LEU A 92 -5.44 -9.26 1.66
C LEU A 92 -6.64 -9.43 0.72
N LEU A 93 -6.40 -9.85 -0.53
CA LEU A 93 -7.43 -10.16 -1.50
C LEU A 93 -8.34 -11.29 -1.01
N SER A 94 -7.78 -12.38 -0.45
CA SER A 94 -8.58 -13.49 0.08
C SER A 94 -9.43 -13.10 1.30
N LEU A 95 -9.06 -12.02 1.99
CA LEU A 95 -9.86 -11.43 3.05
C LEU A 95 -10.96 -10.49 2.54
N GLY A 96 -11.13 -10.30 1.22
CA GLY A 96 -12.20 -9.48 0.65
C GLY A 96 -11.92 -7.98 0.68
N VAL A 97 -10.65 -7.58 0.54
CA VAL A 97 -10.25 -6.18 0.31
C VAL A 97 -10.46 -5.81 -1.16
N GLN A 98 -11.03 -4.64 -1.44
CA GLN A 98 -11.32 -4.17 -2.81
C GLN A 98 -10.16 -3.36 -3.41
N LEU A 99 -9.34 -2.71 -2.57
CA LEU A 99 -8.23 -1.91 -3.02
C LEU A 99 -7.02 -2.04 -2.11
N VAL A 100 -5.87 -2.34 -2.70
CA VAL A 100 -4.56 -2.30 -2.04
C VAL A 100 -3.69 -1.22 -2.67
N ILE A 101 -3.26 -0.25 -1.88
CA ILE A 101 -2.41 0.86 -2.31
C ILE A 101 -1.06 0.79 -1.60
N GLY A 102 0.00 0.49 -2.34
CA GLY A 102 1.35 0.39 -1.83
C GLY A 102 2.17 1.67 -1.94
N SER A 103 3.17 1.77 -1.07
CA SER A 103 4.21 2.81 -0.98
C SER A 103 5.48 2.21 -0.37
N HIS A 104 6.54 3.02 -0.23
CA HIS A 104 7.90 2.72 0.26
C HIS A 104 8.98 2.50 -0.82
N PRO A 105 8.75 1.82 -1.95
CA PRO A 105 9.80 1.66 -2.96
C PRO A 105 10.31 2.98 -3.54
N HIS A 106 9.60 4.11 -3.31
CA HIS A 106 9.89 5.44 -3.85
C HIS A 106 9.89 5.52 -5.39
N VAL A 107 9.64 4.40 -6.07
CA VAL A 107 9.46 4.28 -7.50
C VAL A 107 8.10 3.67 -7.81
N LEU A 108 7.62 3.88 -9.04
CA LEU A 108 6.39 3.27 -9.51
C LEU A 108 6.59 1.75 -9.68
N GLN A 109 5.64 0.96 -9.19
CA GLN A 109 5.53 -0.47 -9.47
C GLN A 109 4.24 -0.77 -10.24
N PRO A 110 4.12 -1.95 -10.88
CA PRO A 110 2.90 -2.35 -11.58
C PRO A 110 1.64 -2.26 -10.72
N HIS A 111 0.52 -2.02 -11.39
CA HIS A 111 -0.81 -2.24 -10.84
C HIS A 111 -1.47 -3.42 -11.55
N GLN A 112 -2.35 -4.13 -10.86
CA GLN A 112 -3.03 -5.32 -11.38
C GLN A 112 -4.49 -5.39 -10.90
N MET A 113 -5.34 -6.01 -11.72
CA MET A 113 -6.69 -6.40 -11.35
C MET A 113 -6.73 -7.89 -11.07
N THR A 114 -7.44 -8.30 -10.02
CA THR A 114 -7.76 -9.70 -9.74
C THR A 114 -9.23 -9.78 -9.37
N GLY A 115 -10.06 -10.26 -10.30
CA GLY A 115 -11.51 -10.09 -10.23
C GLY A 115 -11.87 -8.60 -10.12
N ASN A 116 -12.68 -8.25 -9.11
CA ASN A 116 -13.08 -6.87 -8.83
C ASN A 116 -12.15 -6.16 -7.81
N THR A 117 -10.92 -6.64 -7.64
CA THR A 117 -9.94 -6.03 -6.73
C THR A 117 -8.81 -5.38 -7.50
N LEU A 118 -8.45 -4.15 -7.12
CA LEU A 118 -7.31 -3.43 -7.66
C LEU A 118 -6.14 -3.47 -6.66
N THR A 119 -4.95 -3.77 -7.15
CA THR A 119 -3.70 -3.63 -6.40
C THR A 119 -2.77 -2.68 -7.16
N ALA A 120 -2.36 -1.58 -6.53
CA ALA A 120 -1.22 -0.78 -6.97
C ALA A 120 -0.05 -1.04 -6.02
N PHE A 121 1.00 -1.77 -6.47
CA PHE A 121 2.06 -2.23 -5.55
C PHE A 121 2.94 -1.10 -5.00
N SER A 122 3.12 -0.03 -5.77
CA SER A 122 3.72 1.23 -5.33
C SER A 122 3.25 2.33 -6.26
N LEU A 123 2.70 3.41 -5.71
CA LEU A 123 2.38 4.62 -6.47
C LEU A 123 3.62 5.48 -6.77
N GLY A 124 4.78 5.15 -6.20
CA GLY A 124 5.97 6.01 -6.27
C GLY A 124 5.77 7.32 -5.52
N ASN A 125 6.60 8.32 -5.84
CA ASN A 125 6.49 9.67 -5.29
C ASN A 125 5.76 10.59 -6.27
N PHE A 126 4.98 11.54 -5.74
CA PHE A 126 4.22 12.51 -6.55
C PHE A 126 5.13 13.50 -7.32
N LEU A 127 6.24 13.94 -6.71
CA LEU A 127 7.27 14.82 -7.28
C LEU A 127 8.64 14.42 -6.69
N PHE A 128 9.73 14.56 -7.45
CA PHE A 128 11.12 14.42 -6.98
C PHE A 128 11.93 15.69 -7.20
N GLY A 129 12.83 16.00 -6.24
CA GLY A 129 14.03 16.81 -6.45
C GLY A 129 15.21 15.95 -6.94
N PRO A 130 16.36 16.55 -7.30
CA PRO A 130 17.44 15.86 -8.01
C PRO A 130 17.93 14.62 -7.26
N CYS A 131 17.79 13.45 -7.90
CA CYS A 131 18.29 12.18 -7.37
C CYS A 131 19.82 12.16 -7.41
N THR A 132 20.49 12.27 -6.27
CA THR A 132 21.89 11.82 -6.15
C THR A 132 21.91 10.31 -5.94
N GLY A 133 22.44 9.55 -6.91
CA GLY A 133 22.72 8.11 -6.74
C GLY A 133 21.81 7.11 -7.46
N PHE A 134 20.79 7.55 -8.20
CA PHE A 134 19.95 6.68 -9.04
C PHE A 134 19.98 7.11 -10.52
N PRO A 135 19.88 6.18 -11.49
CA PRO A 135 19.79 6.53 -12.91
C PRO A 135 18.58 7.43 -13.18
N LEU A 136 18.75 8.52 -13.95
CA LEU A 136 17.69 9.49 -14.25
C LEU A 136 16.39 8.87 -14.77
N LYS A 137 16.48 7.77 -15.54
CA LYS A 137 15.34 7.00 -16.06
C LYS A 137 14.42 6.41 -14.98
N ASP A 138 14.94 6.23 -13.78
CA ASP A 138 14.23 5.68 -12.62
C ASP A 138 13.64 6.79 -11.71
N CYS A 139 13.90 8.07 -12.04
CA CYS A 139 13.53 9.26 -11.25
C CYS A 139 12.37 10.08 -11.83
N TYR A 140 11.72 9.62 -12.90
CA TYR A 140 10.59 10.35 -13.48
C TYR A 140 9.30 10.08 -12.68
N GLY A 141 8.67 11.15 -12.21
CA GLY A 141 7.33 11.13 -11.66
C GLY A 141 6.33 10.68 -12.73
N VAL A 142 5.93 9.41 -12.68
CA VAL A 142 4.90 8.84 -13.54
C VAL A 142 3.53 9.02 -12.87
N VAL A 143 3.13 10.27 -12.66
CA VAL A 143 1.82 10.55 -12.06
C VAL A 143 0.72 10.48 -13.12
N GLN A 144 0.92 10.98 -14.34
CA GLN A 144 -0.24 11.25 -15.19
C GLN A 144 -0.91 9.99 -15.78
N LYS A 145 -0.14 9.05 -16.35
CA LYS A 145 -0.73 7.87 -17.02
C LYS A 145 -1.20 6.81 -16.01
N THR A 146 -0.38 6.51 -15.02
CA THR A 146 -0.71 5.46 -14.04
C THR A 146 -1.80 5.90 -13.07
N THR A 147 -1.87 7.18 -12.68
CA THR A 147 -3.01 7.68 -11.90
C THR A 147 -4.29 7.60 -12.72
N LEU A 148 -4.28 7.92 -14.01
CA LEU A 148 -5.49 7.80 -14.84
C LEU A 148 -5.96 6.34 -14.97
N ASP A 149 -5.04 5.41 -15.23
CA ASP A 149 -5.36 3.97 -15.31
C ASP A 149 -5.88 3.42 -13.97
N VAL A 150 -5.28 3.84 -12.85
CA VAL A 150 -5.75 3.49 -11.50
C VAL A 150 -7.11 4.09 -11.22
N MET A 151 -7.34 5.36 -11.57
CA MET A 151 -8.62 6.05 -11.37
C MET A 151 -9.76 5.43 -12.21
N GLN A 152 -9.49 5.07 -13.47
CA GLN A 152 -10.44 4.35 -14.32
C GLN A 152 -10.79 2.98 -13.72
N ARG A 153 -9.79 2.24 -13.23
CA ARG A 153 -10.02 0.95 -12.56
C ARG A 153 -10.78 1.12 -11.25
N LEU A 154 -10.56 2.21 -10.51
CA LEU A 154 -11.31 2.52 -9.30
C LEU A 154 -12.78 2.79 -9.56
N GLN A 155 -13.11 3.51 -10.65
CA GLN A 155 -14.51 3.70 -11.05
C GLN A 155 -15.22 2.35 -11.26
N HIS A 156 -14.55 1.40 -11.93
CA HIS A 156 -15.06 0.04 -12.12
C HIS A 156 -15.24 -0.72 -10.79
N VAL A 157 -14.27 -0.66 -9.87
CA VAL A 157 -14.36 -1.34 -8.56
C VAL A 157 -15.50 -0.77 -7.70
N LEU A 158 -15.69 0.55 -7.75
CA LEU A 158 -16.66 1.26 -6.93
C LEU A 158 -18.06 1.33 -7.56
N GLN A 159 -18.23 0.82 -8.79
CA GLN A 159 -19.46 0.95 -9.58
C GLN A 159 -19.97 2.39 -9.65
N LEU A 160 -19.02 3.34 -9.71
CA LEU A 160 -19.33 4.76 -9.81
C LEU A 160 -19.49 5.08 -11.30
N GLU A 161 -20.74 5.17 -11.76
CA GLU A 161 -21.11 5.80 -13.04
C GLU A 161 -21.01 7.33 -12.96
#